data_AF-I4YN75-F1
#
_entry.id   AF-I4YN75-F1
#
_cell.length_a   1.000
_cell.length_b   1.000
_cell.length_c   1.000
_cell.angle_alpha   90.00
_cell.angle_beta   90.00
_cell.angle_gamma   90.00
#
_symmetry.space_group_name_H-M   'P 1'
#
loop_
_entity.id
_entity.type
_entity.pdbx_description
1 polymer ?
#
loop_
_entity_poly.entity_id
_entity_poly.type
_entity_poly.pdbx_seq_one_letter_code
_entity_poly.pdbx_strand_id
1 'polypeptide(L)'
;MIGALSPPALAASLLDWHLSAYFEAVSELEEFLDRLDEAMLAHSARRSLLAGVVGMRRKVSQLRHFLNQQRPVFYGLSRPDFAQIFEADAAAHYQSLERRFERAVDAVDHARELVNGSFELFTTRTAEATNDLVRRLTFVTVMLGVIGAVAGVFGMNFETPYTRTGVIGFWVVIGALCAFIGIAAGLARRKGWI
;
A
#
# COMPACT_ATOMS: atom_id res chain seq x y z
N MET A 1 -4.44 28.17 36.68
CA MET A 1 -5.64 28.50 37.46
C MET A 1 -6.61 27.33 37.37
N ILE A 2 -6.46 26.34 38.25
CA ILE A 2 -7.37 25.20 38.36
C ILE A 2 -8.23 25.54 39.59
N GLY A 3 -9.43 26.09 39.39
CA GLY A 3 -10.27 26.54 40.50
C GLY A 3 -11.40 27.53 40.19
N ALA A 4 -11.53 28.01 38.94
CA ALA A 4 -12.57 28.97 38.54
C ALA A 4 -13.57 28.42 37.49
N LEU A 5 -13.46 27.14 37.12
CA LEU A 5 -14.35 26.54 36.12
C LEU A 5 -15.66 26.09 36.80
N SER A 6 -16.78 26.49 36.24
CA SER A 6 -18.08 25.91 36.60
C SER A 6 -18.09 24.41 36.28
N PRO A 7 -18.91 23.59 36.97
CA PRO A 7 -18.98 22.15 36.69
C PRO A 7 -19.18 21.79 35.20
N PRO A 8 -20.04 22.51 34.43
CA PRO A 8 -20.17 22.28 32.99
C PRO A 8 -18.91 22.61 32.20
N ALA A 9 -18.20 23.69 32.56
CA ALA A 9 -16.97 24.07 31.88
C ALA A 9 -15.82 23.07 32.15
N LEU A 10 -15.77 22.49 33.36
CA LEU A 10 -14.82 21.42 33.69
C LEU A 10 -15.11 20.16 32.86
N ALA A 11 -16.39 19.73 32.78
CA ALA A 11 -16.78 18.58 31.98
C ALA A 11 -16.46 18.78 30.50
N ALA A 12 -16.75 19.96 29.95
CA ALA A 12 -16.41 20.30 28.58
C ALA A 12 -14.89 20.26 28.33
N SER A 13 -14.09 20.77 29.27
CA SER A 13 -12.63 20.74 29.16
C SER A 13 -12.06 19.30 29.19
N LEU A 14 -12.63 18.42 30.02
CA LEU A 14 -12.23 17.00 30.06
C LEU A 14 -12.58 16.27 28.75
N LEU A 15 -13.76 16.56 28.17
CA LEU A 15 -14.15 16.01 26.88
C LEU A 15 -13.28 16.53 25.73
N ASP A 16 -12.89 17.81 25.76
CA ASP A 16 -11.96 18.39 24.77
C ASP A 16 -10.57 17.73 24.84
N TRP A 17 -10.08 17.51 26.07
CA TRP A 17 -8.83 16.77 26.30
C TRP A 17 -8.92 15.32 25.80
N HIS A 18 -10.03 14.63 26.06
CA HIS A 18 -10.28 13.29 25.55
C HIS A 18 -10.28 13.23 24.01
N LEU A 19 -10.90 14.22 23.34
CA LEU A 19 -10.84 14.33 21.87
C LEU A 19 -9.41 14.61 21.37
N SER A 20 -8.60 15.31 22.14
CA SER A 20 -7.20 15.61 21.77
C SER A 20 -6.35 14.35 21.67
N ALA A 21 -6.61 13.34 22.50
CA ALA A 21 -5.93 12.05 22.42
C ALA A 21 -6.18 11.30 21.10
N TYR A 22 -7.34 11.49 20.45
CA TYR A 22 -7.60 10.90 19.14
C TYR A 22 -6.78 11.56 18.03
N PHE A 23 -6.63 12.88 18.06
CA PHE A 23 -5.79 13.57 17.07
C PHE A 23 -4.33 13.14 17.20
N GLU A 24 -3.82 13.00 18.42
CA GLU A 24 -2.46 12.50 18.65
C GLU A 24 -2.29 11.06 18.15
N ALA A 25 -3.25 10.17 18.45
CA ALA A 25 -3.22 8.79 17.96
C ALA A 25 -3.29 8.68 16.43
N VAL A 26 -4.03 9.59 15.76
CA VAL A 26 -4.06 9.69 14.29
C VAL A 26 -2.70 10.13 13.75
N SER A 27 -2.10 11.18 14.32
CA SER A 27 -0.78 11.66 13.91
C SER A 27 0.30 10.58 14.04
N GLU A 28 0.31 9.81 15.15
CA GLU A 28 1.23 8.68 15.32
C GLU A 28 1.02 7.58 14.27
N LEU A 29 -0.23 7.34 13.87
CA LEU A 29 -0.60 6.38 12.84
C LEU A 29 -0.12 6.82 11.45
N GLU A 30 -0.29 8.09 11.11
CA GLU A 30 0.19 8.69 9.86
C GLU A 30 1.71 8.61 9.78
N GLU A 31 2.44 9.01 10.82
CA GLU A 31 3.90 8.94 10.84
C GLU A 31 4.42 7.48 10.73
N PHE A 32 3.71 6.53 11.35
CA PHE A 32 4.03 5.11 11.20
C PHE A 32 3.75 4.61 9.78
N LEU A 33 2.69 5.10 9.13
CA LEU A 33 2.35 4.75 7.75
C LEU A 33 3.41 5.26 6.78
N ASP A 34 3.85 6.50 6.92
CA ASP A 34 4.87 7.10 6.06
C ASP A 34 6.16 6.28 6.08
N ARG A 35 6.61 5.85 7.27
CA ARG A 35 7.76 4.96 7.43
C ARG A 35 7.57 3.60 6.77
N LEU A 36 6.34 3.08 6.83
CA LEU A 36 6.00 1.79 6.24
C LEU A 36 6.01 1.87 4.71
N ASP A 37 5.49 2.95 4.15
CA ASP A 37 5.48 3.23 2.72
C ASP A 37 6.90 3.45 2.19
N GLU A 38 7.74 4.18 2.90
CA GLU A 38 9.16 4.32 2.55
C GLU A 38 9.89 2.96 2.57
N ALA A 39 9.64 2.13 3.58
CA ALA A 39 10.20 0.79 3.66
C ALA A 39 9.70 -0.14 2.53
N MET A 40 8.45 0.03 2.08
CA MET A 40 7.87 -0.69 0.94
C MET A 40 8.48 -0.27 -0.40
N LEU A 41 8.87 1.00 -0.54
CA LEU A 41 9.57 1.50 -1.73
C LEU A 41 11.04 1.04 -1.77
N ALA A 42 11.70 0.96 -0.62
CA ALA A 42 13.12 0.64 -0.51
C ALA A 42 13.44 -0.87 -0.59
N HIS A 43 12.48 -1.77 -0.39
CA HIS A 43 12.71 -3.22 -0.36
C HIS A 43 11.62 -4.02 -1.09
N SER A 44 12.02 -5.09 -1.79
CA SER A 44 11.08 -6.08 -2.32
C SER A 44 10.40 -6.83 -1.17
N ALA A 45 9.13 -6.48 -0.91
CA ALA A 45 8.10 -7.18 -0.14
C ALA A 45 8.59 -8.19 0.93
N ARG A 46 8.87 -7.72 2.15
CA ARG A 46 8.98 -8.60 3.33
C ARG A 46 7.59 -8.89 3.91
N ARG A 47 7.40 -10.13 4.39
CA ARG A 47 6.22 -10.56 5.19
C ARG A 47 5.95 -9.66 6.41
N SER A 48 6.99 -9.00 6.94
CA SER A 48 6.88 -8.02 8.03
C SER A 48 6.10 -6.75 7.64
N LEU A 49 6.13 -6.33 6.37
CA LEU A 49 5.45 -5.12 5.90
C LEU A 49 3.93 -5.33 5.86
N LEU A 50 3.48 -6.49 5.36
CA LEU A 50 2.06 -6.86 5.36
C LEU A 50 1.48 -6.90 6.78
N ALA A 51 2.24 -7.44 7.74
CA ALA A 51 1.81 -7.45 9.15
C ALA A 51 1.66 -6.02 9.71
N GLY A 52 2.54 -5.09 9.31
CA GLY A 52 2.44 -3.67 9.65
C GLY A 52 1.16 -3.02 9.11
N VAL A 53 0.87 -3.18 7.81
CA VAL A 53 -0.32 -2.60 7.18
C VAL A 53 -1.61 -3.15 7.82
N VAL A 54 -1.68 -4.47 8.03
CA VAL A 54 -2.84 -5.11 8.68
C VAL A 54 -3.01 -4.63 10.12
N GLY A 55 -1.90 -4.45 10.85
CA GLY A 55 -1.89 -3.90 12.20
C GLY A 55 -2.48 -2.49 12.25
N MET A 56 -2.07 -1.61 11.34
CA MET A 56 -2.64 -0.26 11.25
C MET A 56 -4.12 -0.26 10.92
N ARG A 57 -4.55 -1.07 9.94
CA ARG A 57 -5.96 -1.17 9.57
C ARG A 57 -6.83 -1.57 10.76
N ARG A 58 -6.33 -2.47 11.61
CA ARG A 58 -7.00 -2.84 12.88
C ARG A 58 -7.06 -1.66 13.85
N LYS A 59 -5.94 -0.94 14.08
CA LYS A 59 -5.89 0.23 14.96
C LYS A 59 -6.87 1.32 14.53
N VAL A 60 -6.86 1.72 13.26
CA VAL A 60 -7.78 2.74 12.72
C VAL A 60 -9.24 2.29 12.83
N SER A 61 -9.53 1.02 12.54
CA SER A 61 -10.89 0.49 12.69
C SER A 61 -11.37 0.51 14.16
N GLN A 62 -10.47 0.26 15.11
CA GLN A 62 -10.77 0.36 16.54
C GLN A 62 -11.03 1.81 16.96
N LEU A 63 -10.18 2.76 16.55
CA LEU A 63 -10.40 4.19 16.82
C LEU A 63 -11.75 4.64 16.30
N ARG A 64 -12.08 4.29 15.05
CA ARG A 64 -13.38 4.62 14.44
C ARG A 64 -14.54 3.99 15.20
N HIS A 65 -14.39 2.75 15.65
CA HIS A 65 -15.43 2.07 16.41
C HIS A 65 -15.69 2.78 17.75
N PHE A 66 -14.64 3.08 18.52
CA PHE A 66 -14.77 3.78 19.81
C PHE A 66 -15.32 5.19 19.65
N LEU A 67 -14.88 5.91 18.63
CA LEU A 67 -15.35 7.27 18.38
C LEU A 67 -16.83 7.29 17.98
N ASN A 68 -17.28 6.34 17.16
CA ASN A 68 -18.71 6.19 16.83
C ASN A 68 -19.58 5.83 18.03
N GLN A 69 -19.08 5.01 18.97
CA GLN A 69 -19.82 4.72 20.21
C GLN A 69 -20.04 5.96 21.07
N GLN A 70 -19.17 6.98 20.95
CA GLN A 70 -19.24 8.23 21.70
C GLN A 70 -20.14 9.28 21.04
N ARG A 71 -20.55 9.07 19.78
CA ARG A 71 -21.40 9.99 19.01
C ARG A 71 -22.67 10.45 19.77
N PRO A 72 -23.45 9.56 20.41
CA PRO A 72 -24.64 9.98 21.15
C PRO A 72 -24.35 10.94 22.31
N VAL A 73 -23.16 10.86 22.92
CA VAL A 73 -22.76 11.73 24.03
C VAL A 73 -22.51 13.15 23.51
N PHE A 74 -21.67 13.29 22.49
CA PHE A 74 -21.33 14.61 21.92
C PHE A 74 -22.55 15.30 21.28
N TYR A 75 -23.38 14.54 20.56
CA TYR A 75 -24.63 15.06 19.98
C TYR A 75 -25.71 15.33 21.02
N GLY A 76 -25.72 14.58 22.14
CA GLY A 76 -26.68 14.79 23.21
C GLY A 76 -26.41 16.09 23.97
N LEU A 77 -25.12 16.36 24.25
CA LEU A 77 -24.68 17.55 24.98
C LEU A 77 -24.85 18.86 24.21
N SER A 78 -24.88 18.81 22.88
CA SER A 78 -25.06 19.99 22.04
C SER A 78 -26.53 20.34 21.76
N ARG A 79 -27.49 19.50 22.20
CA ARG A 79 -28.92 19.74 21.95
C ARG A 79 -29.40 21.03 22.64
N PRO A 80 -30.28 21.81 21.98
CA PRO A 80 -30.88 23.02 22.55
C PRO A 80 -31.59 22.78 23.89
N ASP A 81 -32.24 21.61 24.03
CA ASP A 81 -32.97 21.23 25.25
C ASP A 81 -32.05 21.09 26.47
N PHE A 82 -30.80 20.66 26.23
CA PHE A 82 -29.77 20.60 27.27
C PHE A 82 -29.13 21.97 27.51
N ALA A 83 -29.02 22.80 26.48
CA ALA A 83 -28.51 24.17 26.58
C ALA A 83 -29.38 25.07 27.48
N GLN A 84 -30.70 24.80 27.57
CA GLN A 84 -31.61 25.53 28.47
C GLN A 84 -31.36 25.27 29.96
N ILE A 85 -30.66 24.19 30.31
CA ILE A 85 -30.32 23.80 31.69
C ILE A 85 -29.02 24.48 32.15
N PHE A 86 -28.18 24.92 31.21
CA PHE A 86 -26.88 25.52 31.48
C PHE A 86 -26.86 27.03 31.20
N GLU A 87 -25.91 27.75 31.79
CA GLU A 87 -25.63 29.14 31.42
C GLU A 87 -25.18 29.23 29.94
N ALA A 88 -25.49 30.35 29.27
CA ALA A 88 -25.28 30.52 27.83
C ALA A 88 -23.83 30.22 27.37
N ASP A 89 -22.82 30.56 28.19
CA ASP A 89 -21.42 30.27 27.89
C ASP A 89 -21.15 28.76 27.80
N ALA A 90 -21.70 27.96 28.72
CA ALA A 90 -21.51 26.51 28.75
C ALA A 90 -22.14 25.82 27.53
N ALA A 91 -23.27 26.30 27.03
CA ALA A 91 -23.91 25.78 25.82
C ALA A 91 -23.02 25.95 24.57
N ALA A 92 -22.35 27.09 24.44
CA ALA A 92 -21.43 27.36 23.33
C ALA A 92 -20.22 26.40 23.34
N HIS A 93 -19.71 26.07 24.54
CA HIS A 93 -18.63 25.09 24.68
C HIS A 93 -19.02 23.69 24.19
N TYR A 94 -20.23 23.20 24.52
CA TYR A 94 -20.69 21.89 24.06
C TYR A 94 -20.95 21.82 22.54
N GLN A 95 -21.44 22.89 21.92
CA GLN A 95 -21.53 22.95 20.45
C GLN A 95 -20.15 22.93 19.79
N SER A 96 -19.15 23.56 20.42
CA SER A 96 -17.76 23.48 19.95
C SER A 96 -17.18 22.07 20.06
N LEU A 97 -17.55 21.33 21.12
CA LEU A 97 -17.16 19.94 21.29
C LEU A 97 -17.77 19.03 20.22
N GLU A 98 -19.04 19.22 19.84
CA GLU A 98 -19.64 18.49 18.73
C GLU A 98 -18.85 18.72 17.43
N ARG A 99 -18.53 19.98 17.10
CA ARG A 99 -17.71 20.29 15.92
C ARG A 99 -16.31 19.67 15.99
N ARG A 100 -15.70 19.64 17.18
CA ARG A 100 -14.40 19.00 17.37
C ARG A 100 -14.49 17.48 17.26
N PHE A 101 -15.56 16.88 17.74
CA PHE A 101 -15.85 15.46 17.61
C PHE A 101 -15.95 15.07 16.13
N GLU A 102 -16.73 15.82 15.33
CA GLU A 102 -16.83 15.55 13.88
C GLU A 102 -15.46 15.69 13.19
N ARG A 103 -14.64 16.69 13.54
CA ARG A 103 -13.26 16.76 13.03
C ARG A 103 -12.41 15.54 13.40
N ALA A 104 -12.64 14.93 14.56
CA ALA A 104 -11.94 13.72 14.96
C ALA A 104 -12.47 12.48 14.21
N VAL A 105 -13.77 12.42 13.89
CA VAL A 105 -14.34 11.42 12.95
C VAL A 105 -13.63 11.52 11.61
N ASP A 106 -13.59 12.73 11.04
CA ASP A 106 -13.01 12.99 9.72
C ASP A 106 -11.52 12.62 9.69
N ALA A 107 -10.76 12.96 10.73
CA ALA A 107 -9.34 12.60 10.84
C ALA A 107 -9.12 11.08 10.85
N VAL A 108 -9.94 10.33 11.60
CA VAL A 108 -9.86 8.87 11.64
C VAL A 108 -10.27 8.24 10.31
N ASP A 109 -11.29 8.78 9.64
CA ASP A 109 -11.72 8.31 8.33
C ASP A 109 -10.67 8.62 7.24
N HIS A 110 -10.02 9.78 7.30
CA HIS A 110 -8.89 10.11 6.44
C HIS A 110 -7.71 9.14 6.65
N ALA A 111 -7.32 8.90 7.90
CA ALA A 111 -6.28 7.92 8.21
C ALA A 111 -6.61 6.53 7.65
N ARG A 112 -7.89 6.13 7.67
CA ARG A 112 -8.35 4.86 7.08
C ARG A 112 -8.15 4.83 5.56
N GLU A 113 -8.43 5.94 4.87
CA GLU A 113 -8.19 6.06 3.44
C GLU A 113 -6.70 5.93 3.11
N LEU A 114 -5.84 6.60 3.88
CA LEU A 114 -4.38 6.48 3.75
C LEU A 114 -3.92 5.01 3.90
N VAL A 115 -4.37 4.32 4.95
CA VAL A 115 -4.03 2.88 5.15
C VAL A 115 -4.47 2.02 3.97
N ASN A 116 -5.66 2.27 3.40
CA ASN A 116 -6.14 1.53 2.24
C ASN A 116 -5.28 1.82 1.00
N GLY A 117 -4.90 3.08 0.78
CA GLY A 117 -3.99 3.47 -0.30
C GLY A 117 -2.64 2.74 -0.21
N SER A 118 -2.05 2.65 0.98
CA SER A 118 -0.80 1.92 1.20
C SER A 118 -0.96 0.41 0.97
N PHE A 119 -2.12 -0.17 1.34
CA PHE A 119 -2.41 -1.58 1.03
C PHE A 119 -2.54 -1.84 -0.48
N GLU A 120 -3.14 -0.92 -1.23
CA GLU A 120 -3.23 -1.00 -2.69
C GLU A 120 -1.83 -0.86 -3.32
N LEU A 121 -0.99 0.04 -2.82
CA LEU A 121 0.40 0.18 -3.24
C LEU A 121 1.17 -1.12 -3.00
N PHE A 122 1.02 -1.74 -1.82
CA PHE A 122 1.64 -3.03 -1.50
C PHE A 122 1.23 -4.13 -2.49
N THR A 123 -0.07 -4.23 -2.79
CA THR A 123 -0.60 -5.23 -3.70
C THR A 123 -0.09 -5.01 -5.12
N THR A 124 -0.06 -3.74 -5.57
CA THR A 124 0.48 -3.35 -6.88
C THR A 124 1.95 -3.72 -7.01
N ARG A 125 2.78 -3.38 -6.02
CA ARG A 125 4.22 -3.76 -6.01
C ARG A 125 4.44 -5.27 -6.04
N THR A 126 3.61 -6.02 -5.32
CA THR A 126 3.70 -7.48 -5.31
C THR A 126 3.32 -8.08 -6.68
N ALA A 127 2.31 -7.50 -7.34
CA ALA A 127 1.93 -7.88 -8.69
C ALA A 127 3.02 -7.54 -9.71
N GLU A 128 3.66 -6.37 -9.62
CA GLU A 128 4.81 -5.99 -10.46
C GLU A 128 5.96 -6.99 -10.31
N ALA A 129 6.35 -7.31 -9.07
CA ALA A 129 7.42 -8.27 -8.82
C ALA A 129 7.10 -9.67 -9.38
N THR A 130 5.84 -10.09 -9.29
CA THR A 130 5.37 -11.35 -9.86
C THR A 130 5.42 -11.33 -11.39
N ASN A 131 4.96 -10.24 -12.01
CA ASN A 131 5.01 -10.05 -13.46
C ASN A 131 6.46 -10.05 -13.98
N ASP A 132 7.37 -9.40 -13.27
CA ASP A 132 8.80 -9.41 -13.60
C ASP A 132 9.39 -10.81 -13.52
N LEU A 133 9.04 -11.57 -12.48
CA LEU A 133 9.47 -12.97 -12.34
C LEU A 133 8.95 -13.83 -13.50
N VAL A 134 7.65 -13.73 -13.82
CA VAL A 134 7.04 -14.47 -14.93
C VAL A 134 7.68 -14.08 -16.26
N ARG A 135 7.95 -12.78 -16.47
CA ARG A 135 8.62 -12.29 -17.68
C ARG A 135 10.01 -12.87 -17.84
N ARG A 136 10.81 -12.90 -16.77
CA ARG A 136 12.16 -13.48 -16.78
C ARG A 136 12.12 -14.98 -17.07
N LEU A 137 11.22 -15.73 -16.41
CA LEU A 137 11.03 -17.16 -16.68
C LEU A 137 10.59 -17.42 -18.12
N THR A 138 9.67 -16.60 -18.64
CA THR A 138 9.18 -16.70 -20.03
C THR A 138 10.31 -16.44 -21.02
N PHE A 139 11.14 -15.42 -20.78
CA PHE A 139 12.30 -15.14 -21.62
C PHE A 139 13.25 -16.34 -21.69
N VAL A 140 13.60 -16.93 -20.53
CA VAL A 140 14.46 -18.12 -20.48
C VAL A 140 13.81 -19.30 -21.22
N THR A 141 12.51 -19.52 -21.02
CA THR A 141 11.76 -20.62 -21.66
C THR A 141 11.74 -20.47 -23.19
N VAL A 142 11.48 -19.26 -23.70
CA VAL A 142 11.49 -18.98 -25.13
C VAL A 142 12.89 -19.20 -25.72
N MET A 143 13.96 -18.77 -25.03
CA MET A 143 15.32 -19.02 -25.47
C MET A 143 15.65 -20.51 -25.55
N LEU A 144 15.30 -21.29 -24.52
CA LEU A 144 15.45 -22.74 -24.54
C LEU A 144 14.62 -23.40 -25.65
N GLY A 145 13.41 -22.89 -25.89
CA GLY A 145 12.54 -23.36 -26.98
C GLY A 145 13.15 -23.16 -28.36
N VAL A 146 13.74 -21.98 -28.64
CA VAL A 146 14.42 -21.71 -29.92
C VAL A 146 15.65 -22.60 -30.08
N ILE A 147 16.48 -22.74 -29.05
CA ILE A 147 17.66 -23.63 -29.08
C ILE A 147 17.21 -25.08 -29.33
N GLY A 148 16.20 -25.54 -28.59
CA GLY A 148 15.65 -26.89 -28.71
C GLY A 148 15.03 -27.15 -30.08
N ALA A 149 14.33 -26.18 -30.67
CA ALA A 149 13.77 -26.29 -32.01
C ALA A 149 14.86 -26.42 -33.08
N VAL A 150 15.92 -25.60 -33.01
CA VAL A 150 17.07 -25.69 -33.92
C VAL A 150 17.78 -27.03 -33.75
N ALA A 151 18.09 -27.43 -32.52
CA ALA A 151 18.69 -28.74 -32.24
C ALA A 151 17.82 -29.90 -32.73
N GLY A 152 16.50 -29.79 -32.55
CA GLY A 152 15.52 -30.76 -33.03
C GLY A 152 15.54 -30.90 -34.54
N VAL A 153 15.44 -29.80 -35.29
CA VAL A 153 15.49 -29.79 -36.77
C VAL A 153 16.80 -30.41 -37.29
N PHE A 154 17.94 -30.05 -36.69
CA PHE A 154 19.25 -30.60 -37.08
C PHE A 154 19.47 -32.06 -36.62
N GLY A 155 18.71 -32.52 -35.62
CA GLY A 155 18.68 -33.92 -35.21
C GLY A 155 17.81 -34.81 -36.12
N MET A 156 17.01 -34.23 -37.01
CA MET A 156 16.23 -35.00 -37.98
C MET A 156 17.15 -35.46 -39.12
N ASN A 157 17.01 -36.72 -39.55
CA ASN A 157 17.77 -37.31 -40.67
C ASN A 157 17.30 -36.78 -42.04
N PHE A 158 17.20 -35.47 -42.21
CA PHE A 158 16.87 -34.81 -43.48
C PHE A 158 18.09 -34.13 -44.08
N GLU A 159 18.34 -34.39 -45.37
CA GLU A 159 19.34 -33.65 -46.13
C GLU A 159 18.84 -32.24 -46.44
N THR A 160 19.39 -31.25 -45.74
CA THR A 160 19.20 -29.84 -46.04
C THR A 160 20.45 -29.30 -46.76
N PRO A 161 20.34 -28.20 -47.53
CA PRO A 161 21.51 -27.57 -48.17
C PRO A 161 22.63 -27.23 -47.18
N TYR A 162 22.27 -26.94 -45.92
CA TYR A 162 23.20 -26.63 -44.83
C TYR A 162 23.83 -27.86 -44.17
N THR A 163 23.16 -29.02 -44.16
CA THR A 163 23.78 -30.27 -43.68
C THR A 163 24.75 -30.87 -44.70
N ARG A 164 24.61 -30.55 -46.00
CA ARG A 164 25.56 -30.97 -47.05
C ARG A 164 26.91 -30.24 -47.04
N THR A 165 27.01 -29.05 -46.46
CA THR A 165 28.27 -28.30 -46.37
C THR A 165 29.18 -28.76 -45.22
N GLY A 166 28.79 -29.79 -44.48
CA GLY A 166 29.59 -30.41 -43.43
C GLY A 166 29.85 -29.45 -42.25
N VAL A 167 31.11 -29.40 -41.79
CA VAL A 167 31.53 -28.64 -40.60
C VAL A 167 31.25 -27.13 -40.73
N ILE A 168 31.29 -26.58 -41.95
CA ILE A 168 31.03 -25.16 -42.19
C ILE A 168 29.56 -24.82 -41.91
N GLY A 169 28.62 -25.64 -42.39
CA GLY A 169 27.19 -25.45 -42.16
C GLY A 169 26.82 -25.50 -40.68
N PHE A 170 27.46 -26.41 -39.92
CA PHE A 170 27.30 -26.50 -38.46
C PHE A 170 27.70 -25.19 -37.76
N TRP A 171 28.90 -24.66 -38.04
CA TRP A 171 29.36 -23.41 -37.43
C TRP A 171 28.54 -22.19 -37.84
N VAL A 172 28.03 -22.13 -39.08
CA VAL A 172 27.15 -21.05 -39.53
C VAL A 172 25.84 -21.03 -38.73
N VAL A 173 25.24 -22.20 -38.49
CA VAL A 173 23.99 -22.33 -37.72
C VAL A 173 24.20 -21.96 -36.26
N ILE A 174 25.28 -22.44 -35.64
CA ILE A 174 25.64 -22.05 -34.28
C ILE A 174 25.88 -20.53 -34.20
N GLY A 175 26.62 -19.96 -35.14
CA GLY A 175 26.86 -18.52 -35.22
C GLY A 175 25.56 -17.71 -35.33
N ALA A 176 24.63 -18.15 -36.18
CA ALA A 176 23.32 -17.52 -36.35
C ALA A 176 22.46 -17.63 -35.07
N LEU A 177 22.47 -18.78 -34.39
CA LEU A 177 21.76 -19.00 -33.13
C LEU A 177 22.33 -18.13 -32.00
N CYS A 178 23.67 -18.07 -31.87
CA CYS A 178 24.35 -17.19 -30.93
C CYS A 178 24.05 -15.71 -31.20
N ALA A 179 24.04 -15.30 -32.48
CA ALA A 179 23.68 -13.94 -32.87
C ALA A 179 22.22 -13.62 -32.51
N PHE A 180 21.29 -14.54 -32.78
CA PHE A 180 19.87 -14.37 -32.44
C PHE A 180 19.67 -14.22 -30.93
N ILE A 181 20.26 -15.11 -30.12
CA ILE A 181 20.19 -15.04 -28.66
C ILE A 181 20.84 -13.76 -28.15
N GLY A 182 21.99 -13.37 -28.72
CA GLY A 182 22.69 -12.14 -28.37
C GLY A 182 21.86 -10.88 -28.65
N ILE A 183 21.19 -10.81 -29.80
CA ILE A 183 20.29 -9.71 -30.16
C ILE A 183 19.07 -9.70 -29.23
N ALA A 184 18.45 -10.85 -28.98
CA ALA A 184 17.29 -10.97 -28.10
C ALA A 184 17.63 -10.55 -26.65
N ALA A 185 18.78 -10.98 -26.14
CA ALA A 185 19.28 -10.59 -24.82
C ALA A 185 19.64 -9.10 -24.77
N GLY A 186 20.25 -8.55 -25.82
CA GLY A 186 20.57 -7.12 -25.94
C GLY A 186 19.32 -6.23 -25.95
N LEU A 187 18.27 -6.65 -26.67
CA LEU A 187 16.98 -5.97 -26.68
C LEU A 187 16.26 -6.08 -25.33
N ALA A 188 16.31 -7.26 -24.69
CA ALA A 188 15.73 -7.48 -23.38
C ALA A 188 16.39 -6.60 -22.31
N ARG A 189 17.72 -6.49 -22.31
CA ARG A 189 18.47 -5.58 -21.43
C ARG A 189 18.13 -4.12 -21.68
N ARG A 190 18.07 -3.69 -22.95
CA ARG A 190 17.73 -2.30 -23.30
C ARG A 190 16.34 -1.88 -22.85
N LYS A 191 15.39 -2.81 -22.80
CA LYS A 191 14.04 -2.54 -22.30
C LYS A 191 13.89 -2.77 -20.78
N GLY A 192 14.97 -3.08 -20.07
CA GLY A 192 14.96 -3.32 -18.62
C GLY A 192 14.27 -4.62 -18.20
N TRP A 193 14.19 -5.62 -19.09
CA TRP A 193 13.53 -6.90 -18.80
C TRP A 193 14.44 -7.85 -18.02
N ILE A 194 15.75 -7.59 -18.11
CA ILE A 194 16.88 -8.32 -17.51
C ILE A 194 17.94 -7.29 -17.15
#